data_AF-A0A6F8TPG0-F1
#
_entry.id   AF-A0A6F8TPG0-F1
#
_cell.length_a   1.000
_cell.length_b   1.000
_cell.length_c   1.000
_cell.angle_alpha   90.00
_cell.angle_beta   90.00
_cell.angle_gamma   90.00
#
_symmetry.space_group_name_H-M   'P 1'
#
loop_
_entity.id
_entity.type
_entity.pdbx_description
1 polymer ?
#
loop_
_entity_poly.entity_id
_entity_poly.type
_entity_poly.pdbx_seq_one_letter_code
_entity_poly.pdbx_strand_id
1 'polypeptide(L)'
;MNDQQLELSNILEECQGEIRSRLYLELPAEELAKMVTDKVTGLQLNHILQDMSIIKRRGGEPCHYVIRLLLPFIEREHGELNLFKKRKRT
;
A
#
# COMPACT_ATOMS: atom_id res chain seq x y z
N MET A 1 -13.94 12.46 4.50
CA MET A 1 -13.26 11.20 4.10
C MET A 1 -14.32 10.30 3.49
N ASN A 2 -14.14 9.83 2.26
CA ASN A 2 -15.07 8.90 1.60
C ASN A 2 -14.92 7.49 2.23
N ASP A 3 -16.00 6.71 2.32
CA ASP A 3 -16.04 5.38 2.96
C ASP A 3 -14.95 4.45 2.41
N GLN A 4 -14.68 4.52 1.10
CA GLN A 4 -13.63 3.71 0.46
C GLN A 4 -12.21 4.11 0.89
N GLN A 5 -11.97 5.40 1.14
CA GLN A 5 -10.66 5.89 1.63
C GLN A 5 -10.45 5.47 3.08
N LEU A 6 -11.52 5.50 3.90
CA LEU A 6 -11.48 5.00 5.27
C LEU A 6 -11.18 3.49 5.31
N GLU A 7 -11.85 2.70 4.46
CA GLU A 7 -11.60 1.27 4.37
C GLU A 7 -10.15 0.96 3.96
N LEU A 8 -9.62 1.68 2.96
CA LEU A 8 -8.22 1.57 2.58
C LEU A 8 -7.28 1.94 3.73
N SER A 9 -7.55 3.05 4.43
CA SER A 9 -6.75 3.51 5.57
C SER A 9 -6.66 2.45 6.67
N ASN A 10 -7.77 1.80 7.01
CA ASN A 10 -7.78 0.74 8.02
C ASN A 10 -6.88 -0.44 7.62
N ILE A 11 -6.89 -0.83 6.34
CA ILE A 11 -6.03 -1.91 5.84
C ILE A 11 -4.55 -1.50 5.84
N LEU A 12 -4.27 -0.25 5.49
CA LEU A 12 -2.90 0.28 5.52
C LEU A 12 -2.36 0.37 6.94
N GLU A 13 -3.21 0.67 7.91
CA GLU A 13 -2.87 0.68 9.33
C GLU A 13 -2.52 -0.73 9.83
N GLU A 14 -3.33 -1.74 9.49
CA GLU A 14 -3.03 -3.15 9.78
C GLU A 14 -1.67 -3.60 9.22
N CYS A 15 -1.24 -3.02 8.10
CA CYS A 15 0.00 -3.37 7.39
C CYS A 15 1.16 -2.40 7.66
N GLN A 16 1.01 -1.47 8.59
CA GLN A 16 1.95 -0.35 8.73
C GLN A 16 3.35 -0.80 9.17
N GLY A 17 3.45 -1.90 9.93
CA GLY A 17 4.73 -2.49 10.32
C GLY A 17 5.54 -2.98 9.12
N GLU A 18 4.90 -3.73 8.22
CA GLU A 18 5.51 -4.25 7.00
C GLU A 18 5.81 -3.14 5.99
N ILE A 19 4.93 -2.15 5.86
CA ILE A 19 5.15 -0.97 5.01
C ILE A 19 6.42 -0.23 5.47
N ARG A 20 6.55 0.07 6.77
CA ARG A 20 7.75 0.71 7.33
C ARG A 20 9.00 -0.12 7.08
N SER A 21 8.91 -1.43 7.35
CA SER A 21 10.05 -2.35 7.22
C SER A 21 10.55 -2.51 5.78
N ARG A 22 9.63 -2.56 4.80
CA ARG A 22 9.99 -2.85 3.39
C ARG A 22 10.15 -1.60 2.53
N LEU A 23 9.36 -0.57 2.79
CA LEU A 23 9.32 0.64 1.98
C LEU A 23 10.02 1.82 2.65
N TYR A 24 10.46 1.68 3.91
CA TYR A 24 11.10 2.76 4.69
C TYR A 24 10.26 4.03 4.74
N LEU A 25 8.93 3.85 4.80
CA LEU A 25 7.95 4.93 4.82
C LEU A 25 7.38 5.11 6.22
N GLU A 26 7.55 6.30 6.78
CA GLU A 26 7.01 6.67 8.09
C GLU A 26 5.69 7.45 8.00
N LEU A 27 5.04 7.46 6.82
CA LEU A 27 3.76 8.15 6.64
C LEU A 27 2.62 7.46 7.43
N PRO A 28 1.67 8.25 7.97
CA PRO A 28 0.43 7.73 8.53
C PRO A 28 -0.39 6.96 7.49
N ALA A 29 -1.18 5.98 7.94
CA ALA A 29 -2.04 5.18 7.06
C ALA A 29 -3.04 6.05 6.27
N GLU A 30 -3.56 7.12 6.89
CA GLU A 30 -4.47 8.07 6.25
C GLU A 30 -3.79 8.83 5.09
N GLU A 31 -2.54 9.24 5.26
CA GLU A 31 -1.77 9.93 4.21
C GLU A 31 -1.44 8.99 3.04
N LEU A 32 -1.10 7.73 3.34
CA LEU A 32 -0.89 6.71 2.32
C LEU A 32 -2.20 6.40 1.57
N ALA A 33 -3.33 6.30 2.29
CA ALA A 33 -4.64 6.11 1.67
C ALA A 33 -4.96 7.27 0.73
N LYS A 34 -4.75 8.51 1.20
CA LYS A 34 -4.95 9.72 0.41
C LYS A 34 -4.09 9.72 -0.86
N MET A 35 -2.80 9.37 -0.76
CA MET A 35 -1.88 9.28 -1.88
C MET A 35 -2.38 8.32 -2.97
N VAL A 36 -2.93 7.17 -2.57
CA VAL A 36 -3.53 6.22 -3.50
C VAL A 36 -4.80 6.80 -4.11
N THR A 37 -5.74 7.30 -3.29
CA THR A 37 -7.04 7.80 -3.77
C THR A 37 -6.94 9.04 -4.65
N ASP A 38 -5.89 9.85 -4.49
CA ASP A 38 -5.63 11.03 -5.35
C ASP A 38 -5.18 10.64 -6.76
N LYS A 39 -4.72 9.39 -6.97
CA LYS A 39 -4.11 8.92 -8.21
C LYS A 39 -4.90 7.80 -8.90
N VAL A 40 -5.89 7.22 -8.22
CA VAL A 40 -6.74 6.14 -8.76
C VAL A 40 -8.20 6.58 -8.85
N THR A 41 -8.91 6.07 -9.85
CA THR A 41 -10.36 6.28 -9.96
C THR A 41 -11.11 5.46 -8.91
N GLY A 42 -12.34 5.85 -8.59
CA GLY A 42 -13.20 5.09 -7.66
C GLY A 42 -13.45 3.63 -8.08
N LEU A 43 -13.47 3.35 -9.39
CA LEU A 43 -13.57 1.98 -9.92
C LEU A 43 -12.31 1.16 -9.62
N GLN A 44 -11.13 1.74 -9.83
CA GLN A 44 -9.86 1.09 -9.50
C GLN A 44 -9.72 0.86 -7.99
N LEU A 45 -10.14 1.83 -7.18
CA LEU A 45 -10.17 1.70 -5.72
C LEU A 45 -11.07 0.53 -5.28
N ASN A 46 -12.24 0.38 -5.89
CA ASN A 46 -13.12 -0.76 -5.64
C ASN A 46 -12.46 -2.10 -5.96
N HIS A 47 -11.76 -2.22 -7.09
CA HIS A 47 -11.04 -3.44 -7.43
C HIS A 47 -9.91 -3.74 -6.43
N ILE A 48 -9.18 -2.72 -5.99
CA ILE A 48 -8.14 -2.85 -4.95
C ILE A 48 -8.75 -3.40 -3.64
N LEU A 49 -9.86 -2.82 -3.18
CA LEU A 49 -10.55 -3.26 -1.96
C LEU A 49 -11.09 -4.71 -2.11
N GLN A 50 -11.64 -5.04 -3.28
CA GLN A 50 -12.11 -6.39 -3.58
C GLN A 50 -10.96 -7.42 -3.61
N ASP A 51 -9.83 -7.09 -4.24
CA ASP A 51 -8.64 -7.95 -4.27
C ASP A 51 -8.16 -8.23 -2.84
N MET A 52 -8.06 -7.20 -2.00
CA MET A 52 -7.66 -7.35 -0.60
C MET A 52 -8.64 -8.23 0.19
N SER A 53 -9.94 -8.05 -0.01
CA SER A 53 -10.97 -8.91 0.58
C SER A 53 -10.86 -10.37 0.13
N ILE A 54 -10.55 -10.62 -1.14
CA ILE A 54 -10.35 -11.98 -1.67
C ILE A 54 -9.09 -12.61 -1.05
N ILE A 55 -8.00 -11.86 -0.95
CA ILE A 55 -6.74 -12.33 -0.34
C ILE A 55 -6.98 -12.73 1.12
N LYS A 56 -7.62 -11.85 1.92
CA LYS A 56 -7.99 -12.15 3.32
C LYS A 56 -8.82 -13.43 3.42
N ARG A 57 -9.88 -13.55 2.60
CA ARG A 57 -10.77 -14.73 2.60
C ARG A 57 -10.07 -16.04 2.23
N ARG A 58 -8.99 -15.98 1.45
CA ARG A 58 -8.20 -17.16 1.07
C ARG A 58 -7.05 -17.46 2.05
N GLY A 59 -6.96 -16.72 3.16
CA GLY A 59 -5.88 -16.87 4.14
C GLY A 59 -4.53 -16.35 3.64
N GLY A 60 -4.52 -15.49 2.62
CA GLY A 60 -3.32 -14.83 2.14
C GLY A 60 -2.97 -13.59 2.98
N GLU A 61 -1.80 -13.02 2.74
CA GLU A 61 -1.29 -11.83 3.44
C GLU A 61 -1.57 -10.54 2.65
N PRO A 62 -2.50 -9.68 3.10
CA PRO A 62 -2.86 -8.45 2.38
C PRO A 62 -1.69 -7.46 2.29
N CYS A 63 -0.80 -7.46 3.28
CA CYS A 63 0.33 -6.53 3.33
C CYS A 63 1.31 -6.71 2.17
N HIS A 64 1.47 -7.93 1.65
CA HIS A 64 2.25 -8.15 0.43
C HIS A 64 1.64 -7.49 -0.81
N TYR A 65 0.30 -7.52 -0.92
CA TYR A 65 -0.39 -6.84 -2.01
C TYR A 65 -0.35 -5.32 -1.85
N VAL A 66 -0.57 -4.82 -0.63
CA VAL A 66 -0.47 -3.40 -0.27
C VAL A 66 0.92 -2.83 -0.61
N ILE A 67 1.99 -3.53 -0.25
CA ILE A 67 3.36 -3.07 -0.54
C ILE A 67 3.60 -2.95 -2.05
N ARG A 68 3.10 -3.92 -2.82
CA ARG A 68 3.15 -3.86 -4.29
C ARG A 68 2.30 -2.73 -4.86
N LEU A 69 1.13 -2.47 -4.28
CA LEU A 69 0.26 -1.39 -4.68
C LEU A 69 0.93 -0.03 -4.44
N LEU A 70 1.55 0.17 -3.28
CA LEU A 70 2.15 1.43 -2.89
C LEU A 70 3.43 1.75 -3.67
N LEU A 71 4.24 0.73 -4.01
CA LEU A 71 5.54 0.89 -4.70
C LEU A 71 5.54 1.94 -5.83
N PRO A 72 4.67 1.86 -6.86
CA PRO A 72 4.69 2.82 -7.98
C PRO A 72 4.29 4.25 -7.58
N PHE A 73 3.51 4.45 -6.52
CA PHE A 73 3.16 5.80 -6.05
C PHE A 73 4.36 6.44 -5.37
N ILE A 74 5.10 5.66 -4.58
CA ILE A 74 6.23 6.15 -3.82
C ILE A 74 7.43 6.42 -4.74
N GLU A 75 7.68 5.55 -5.72
CA GLU A 75 8.72 5.76 -6.74
C GLU A 75 8.49 7.04 -7.54
N ARG A 76 7.22 7.43 -7.75
CA ARG A 76 6.87 8.68 -8.44
C ARG A 76 7.03 9.92 -7.57
N GLU A 77 6.64 9.87 -6.30
CA GLU A 77 6.64 11.02 -5.39
C GLU A 77 8.03 11.28 -4.77
N HIS A 78 8.81 10.23 -4.49
CA HIS A 78 10.09 10.34 -3.78
C HIS A 78 11.32 10.10 -4.67
N GLY A 79 11.12 9.98 -5.99
CA GLY A 79 12.13 9.44 -6.92
C GLY A 79 12.33 7.94 -6.69
N GLU A 80 13.14 7.28 -7.52
CA GLU A 80 13.51 5.87 -7.30
C GLU A 80 14.08 5.71 -5.89
N LEU A 81 13.22 5.37 -4.91
CA LEU A 81 13.68 4.82 -3.66
C LEU A 81 14.60 3.70 -4.06
N ASN A 82 15.78 3.67 -3.45
CA ASN A 82 16.78 2.63 -3.68
C ASN A 82 16.28 1.27 -3.12
N LEU A 83 15.07 0.83 -3.49
CA LEU A 83 14.33 -0.37 -3.07
C LEU A 83 15.06 -1.67 -3.44
N PHE A 84 16.18 -1.57 -4.16
CA PHE A 84 17.05 -2.70 -4.49
C PHE A 84 18.49 -2.60 -3.99
N LYS A 85 18.89 -1.58 -3.20
CA LYS A 85 20.23 -1.55 -2.59
C LYS A 85 20.28 -2.30 -1.26
N LYS A 86 20.17 -3.64 -1.34
CA LYS A 86 20.92 -4.64 -0.53
C LYS A 86 20.33 -6.04 -0.70
N ARG A 87 20.41 -6.61 -1.89
CA ARG A 87 20.85 -8.02 -1.96
C ARG A 87 22.38 -8.00 -2.00
N LYS A 88 23.01 -7.90 -0.83
CA LYS A 88 24.40 -8.35 -0.70
C LYS A 88 24.35 -9.85 -0.99
N ARG A 89 24.75 -10.23 -2.21
CA ARG A 89 25.24 -11.58 -2.49
C ARG A 89 26.48 -11.76 -1.63
N THR A 90 26.34 -12.40 -0.47
CA THR A 90 27.41 -13.20 0.11
C THR A 90 27.40 -14.55 -0.58
#